data_AF-A0A3D0UT68-F1
#
_entry.id   AF-A0A3D0UT68-F1
#
_cell.length_a   1.000
_cell.length_b   1.000
_cell.length_c   1.000
_cell.angle_alpha   90.00
_cell.angle_beta   90.00
_cell.angle_gamma   90.00
#
_symmetry.space_group_name_H-M   'P 1'
#
loop_
_entity.id
_entity.type
_entity.pdbx_description
1 polymer ?
#
loop_
_entity_poly.entity_id
_entity_poly.type
_entity_poly.pdbx_seq_one_letter_code
_entity_poly.pdbx_strand_id
1 'polypeptide(L)'
;MEEKYLNSGNLQVYLQDRYRLVQSANEYITKAEPWKKYKDEATKQEAIDDLKFLLYIVKNLALLTAPVLINGFAKIQRMFGNEVLSKIDSSKNMMNDDFQKAFAMKEFTVDLKPEIIYQRKEKTE
;
A
#
# COMPACT_ATOMS: atom_id res chain seq x y z
N MET A 1 9.81 -6.19 16.08
CA MET A 1 9.83 -7.12 14.93
C MET A 1 11.07 -6.87 14.06
N GLU A 2 11.33 -5.63 13.62
CA GLU A 2 12.55 -5.26 12.87
C GLU A 2 13.86 -5.53 13.60
N GLU A 3 13.89 -5.32 14.92
CA GLU A 3 15.06 -5.57 15.78
C GLU A 3 15.55 -7.03 15.70
N LYS A 4 14.64 -8.00 15.51
CA LYS A 4 14.98 -9.41 15.33
C LYS A 4 15.67 -9.68 13.98
N TYR A 5 15.32 -8.94 12.93
CA TYR A 5 15.90 -9.11 11.59
C TYR A 5 17.20 -8.34 11.42
N LEU A 6 17.28 -7.13 11.99
CA LEU A 6 18.50 -6.32 12.02
C LEU A 6 19.61 -6.99 12.84
N ASN A 7 19.27 -7.57 14.00
CA ASN A 7 20.24 -8.26 14.86
C ASN A 7 20.67 -9.64 14.34
N SER A 8 19.92 -10.25 13.41
CA SER A 8 20.26 -11.55 12.81
C SER A 8 20.89 -11.45 11.42
N GLY A 9 21.03 -10.23 10.86
CA GLY A 9 21.51 -10.02 9.49
C GLY A 9 20.65 -10.66 8.40
N ASN A 10 19.44 -11.13 8.74
CA ASN A 10 18.65 -11.98 7.87
C ASN A 10 17.60 -11.18 7.08
N LEU A 11 18.09 -10.32 6.20
CA LEU A 11 17.27 -9.52 5.28
C LEU A 11 16.42 -10.41 4.35
N GLN A 12 16.90 -11.63 4.04
CA GLN A 12 16.17 -12.57 3.20
C GLN A 12 14.87 -13.03 3.84
N VAL A 13 14.90 -13.45 5.11
CA VAL A 13 13.67 -13.86 5.83
C VAL A 13 12.75 -12.66 6.02
N TYR A 14 13.31 -11.47 6.28
CA TYR A 14 12.53 -10.24 6.33
C TYR A 14 11.70 -10.01 5.06
N LEU A 15 12.34 -10.10 3.88
CA LEU A 15 11.67 -9.93 2.60
C LEU A 15 10.66 -11.05 2.30
N GLN A 16 10.97 -12.29 2.68
CA GLN A 16 10.05 -13.43 2.53
C GLN A 16 8.77 -13.24 3.33
N ASP A 17 8.86 -12.78 4.58
CA ASP A 17 7.68 -12.54 5.41
C ASP A 17 6.85 -11.37 4.86
N ARG A 18 7.48 -10.35 4.27
CA ARG A 18 6.76 -9.28 3.55
C ARG A 18 6.04 -9.81 2.32
N TYR A 19 6.69 -10.68 1.55
CA TYR A 19 6.08 -11.28 0.37
C TYR A 19 4.88 -12.16 0.72
N ARG A 20 4.96 -12.93 1.82
CA ARG A 20 3.82 -13.70 2.34
C ARG A 20 2.62 -12.82 2.67
N LEU A 21 2.85 -11.65 3.30
CA LEU A 21 1.77 -10.70 3.59
C LEU A 21 1.13 -10.14 2.32
N VAL A 22 1.93 -9.85 1.28
CA VAL A 22 1.40 -9.46 -0.04
C VAL A 22 0.54 -10.58 -0.64
N GLN A 23 1.00 -11.83 -0.58
CA GLN A 23 0.23 -12.97 -1.06
C GLN A 23 -1.10 -13.12 -0.31
N SER A 24 -1.10 -13.02 1.02
CA SER A 24 -2.34 -13.06 1.81
C SER A 24 -3.29 -11.92 1.46
N ALA A 25 -2.80 -10.71 1.19
CA ALA A 25 -3.62 -9.59 0.74
C ALA A 25 -4.21 -9.84 -0.67
N ASN A 26 -3.44 -10.44 -1.57
CA ASN A 26 -3.90 -10.83 -2.91
C ASN A 26 -4.96 -11.94 -2.85
N GLU A 27 -4.80 -12.91 -1.95
CA GLU A 27 -5.83 -13.92 -1.70
C GLU A 27 -7.10 -13.29 -1.12
N TYR A 28 -6.95 -12.33 -0.20
CA TYR A 28 -8.08 -11.60 0.35
C TYR A 28 -8.89 -10.90 -0.73
N ILE A 29 -8.27 -10.05 -1.56
CA ILE A 29 -9.00 -9.30 -2.60
C ILE A 29 -9.65 -10.25 -3.62
N THR A 30 -9.01 -11.39 -3.91
CA THR A 30 -9.55 -12.42 -4.81
C THR A 30 -10.80 -13.09 -4.24
N LYS A 31 -10.83 -13.35 -2.93
CA LYS A 31 -12.00 -13.96 -2.25
C LYS A 31 -13.10 -12.95 -1.96
N ALA A 32 -12.72 -11.72 -1.61
CA ALA A 32 -13.65 -10.65 -1.27
C ALA A 32 -14.34 -10.08 -2.52
N GLU A 33 -13.71 -10.15 -3.70
CA GLU A 33 -14.27 -9.71 -4.98
C GLU A 33 -14.95 -8.32 -4.93
N PRO A 34 -14.31 -7.26 -4.40
CA PRO A 34 -14.95 -5.96 -4.19
C PRO A 34 -15.47 -5.35 -5.49
N TRP A 35 -14.88 -5.66 -6.65
CA TRP A 35 -15.36 -5.20 -7.96
C TRP A 35 -16.72 -5.78 -8.36
N LYS A 36 -17.13 -6.92 -7.79
CA LYS A 36 -18.49 -7.47 -7.97
C LYS A 36 -19.44 -6.84 -6.96
N LYS A 37 -19.06 -6.82 -5.68
CA LYS A 37 -19.86 -6.23 -4.59
C LYS A 37 -20.20 -4.76 -4.85
N TYR A 38 -19.26 -3.97 -5.38
CA TYR A 38 -19.47 -2.56 -5.65
C TYR A 38 -20.60 -2.25 -6.65
N LYS A 39 -21.00 -3.24 -7.47
CA LYS A 39 -22.07 -3.08 -8.47
C LYS A 39 -23.48 -3.19 -7.89
N ASP A 40 -23.61 -3.65 -6.66
CA ASP A 40 -24.88 -3.79 -5.95
C ASP A 40 -24.92 -2.86 -4.74
N GLU A 41 -25.94 -2.01 -4.64
CA GLU A 41 -26.09 -1.05 -3.53
C GLU A 41 -26.15 -1.75 -2.16
N ALA A 42 -26.66 -2.99 -2.08
CA ALA A 42 -26.72 -3.72 -0.82
C ALA A 42 -25.34 -4.15 -0.29
N THR A 43 -24.36 -4.35 -1.18
CA THR A 43 -23.00 -4.83 -0.82
C THR A 43 -21.90 -3.80 -1.10
N LYS A 44 -22.28 -2.63 -1.62
CA LYS A 44 -21.36 -1.54 -1.97
C LYS A 44 -20.55 -1.02 -0.79
N GLN A 45 -21.16 -0.88 0.38
CA GLN A 45 -20.45 -0.43 1.57
C GLN A 45 -19.37 -1.44 2.00
N GLU A 46 -19.70 -2.73 1.94
CA GLU A 46 -18.75 -3.81 2.21
C GLU A 46 -17.57 -3.77 1.23
N ALA A 47 -17.84 -3.55 -0.07
CA ALA A 47 -16.80 -3.39 -1.08
C ALA A 47 -15.85 -2.20 -0.77
N ILE A 48 -16.42 -1.08 -0.32
CA ILE A 48 -15.65 0.10 0.08
C ILE A 48 -14.76 -0.23 1.28
N ASP A 49 -15.27 -0.96 2.26
CA ASP A 49 -14.51 -1.30 3.47
C ASP A 49 -13.41 -2.34 3.17
N ASP A 50 -13.67 -3.30 2.28
CA ASP A 50 -12.65 -4.20 1.72
C ASP A 50 -11.50 -3.41 1.07
N LEU A 51 -11.83 -2.39 0.27
CA LEU A 51 -10.84 -1.53 -0.39
C LEU A 51 -10.06 -0.66 0.60
N LYS A 52 -10.72 -0.09 1.62
CA LYS A 52 -10.04 0.66 2.69
C LYS A 52 -9.03 -0.22 3.44
N PHE A 53 -9.43 -1.45 3.78
CA PHE A 53 -8.53 -2.40 4.42
C PHE A 53 -7.31 -2.70 3.56
N LEU A 54 -7.50 -2.94 2.26
CA LEU A 54 -6.41 -3.18 1.33
C LEU A 54 -5.46 -1.98 1.20
N LEU A 55 -5.99 -0.76 1.13
CA LEU A 55 -5.17 0.46 1.14
C LEU A 55 -4.34 0.57 2.42
N TYR A 56 -4.93 0.24 3.57
CA TYR A 56 -4.20 0.19 4.84
C TYR A 56 -3.07 -0.85 4.82
N ILE A 57 -3.30 -2.03 4.26
CA ILE A 57 -2.26 -3.07 4.13
C ILE A 57 -1.13 -2.59 3.21
N VAL A 58 -1.46 -2.03 2.04
CA VAL A 58 -0.46 -1.49 1.09
C VAL A 58 0.37 -0.38 1.74
N LYS A 59 -0.26 0.55 2.47
CA LYS A 59 0.44 1.60 3.22
C LYS A 59 1.48 1.00 4.18
N ASN A 60 1.08 0.06 5.03
CA ASN A 60 1.98 -0.52 6.02
C ASN A 60 3.10 -1.35 5.39
N LEU A 61 2.80 -2.12 4.34
CA LEU A 61 3.82 -2.87 3.61
C LEU A 61 4.83 -1.96 2.91
N ALA A 62 4.36 -0.84 2.34
CA ALA A 62 5.23 0.15 1.72
C ALA A 62 6.17 0.80 2.74
N LEU A 63 5.65 1.18 3.92
CA LEU A 63 6.47 1.74 5.01
C LEU A 63 7.56 0.75 5.46
N LEU A 64 7.20 -0.51 5.65
CA LEU A 64 8.13 -1.55 6.13
C LEU A 64 9.18 -1.92 5.08
N THR A 65 8.88 -1.76 3.79
CA THR A 65 9.82 -2.08 2.70
C THR A 65 10.58 -0.86 2.19
N ALA A 66 10.23 0.34 2.66
CA ALA A 66 10.84 1.60 2.24
C ALA A 66 12.37 1.66 2.36
N PRO A 67 13.04 1.11 3.40
CA PRO A 67 14.51 1.12 3.48
C PRO A 67 15.19 0.31 2.36
N VAL A 68 14.48 -0.65 1.77
CA VAL A 68 15.03 -1.57 0.75
C VAL A 68 14.58 -1.16 -0.66
N LEU A 69 13.32 -0.71 -0.79
CA LEU A 69 12.68 -0.40 -2.07
C LEU A 69 12.40 1.10 -2.21
N ILE A 70 13.44 1.92 -2.16
CA ILE A 70 13.35 3.40 -2.19
C ILE A 70 12.50 3.89 -3.38
N ASN A 71 12.78 3.41 -4.60
CA ASN A 71 12.04 3.80 -5.80
C ASN A 71 10.58 3.30 -5.79
N GLY A 72 10.35 2.11 -5.23
CA GLY A 72 9.01 1.53 -5.09
C GLY A 72 8.17 2.34 -4.11
N PHE A 73 8.76 2.73 -2.98
CA PHE A 73 8.13 3.57 -1.97
C PHE A 73 7.76 4.95 -2.54
N ALA A 74 8.67 5.59 -3.28
CA ALA A 74 8.40 6.86 -3.97
C ALA A 74 7.26 6.77 -4.99
N LYS A 75 7.03 5.59 -5.59
CA LYS A 75 5.87 5.36 -6.45
C LYS A 75 4.58 5.24 -5.64
N ILE A 76 4.60 4.53 -4.51
CA ILE A 76 3.44 4.40 -3.62
C ILE A 76 3.06 5.75 -3.00
N GLN A 77 4.03 6.56 -2.57
CA GLN A 77 3.78 7.92 -2.07
C GLN A 77 3.01 8.75 -3.10
N ARG A 78 3.44 8.71 -4.37
CA ARG A 78 2.76 9.39 -5.48
C ARG A 78 1.36 8.84 -5.75
N MET A 79 1.17 7.52 -5.73
CA MET A 79 -0.13 6.88 -5.95
C MET A 79 -1.14 7.20 -4.84
N PHE A 80 -0.69 7.25 -3.59
CA PHE A 80 -1.57 7.58 -2.46
C PHE A 80 -1.83 9.09 -2.37
N GLY A 81 -0.91 9.92 -2.87
CA GLY A 81 -1.02 11.38 -2.85
C GLY A 81 -1.19 11.97 -1.45
N ASN A 82 -0.79 11.24 -0.42
CA ASN A 82 -1.02 11.58 0.99
C ASN A 82 0.16 12.40 1.54
N GLU A 83 -0.14 13.51 2.22
CA GLU A 83 0.88 14.40 2.80
C GLU A 83 1.75 13.74 3.87
N VAL A 84 1.17 12.85 4.67
CA VAL A 84 1.86 12.13 5.77
C VAL A 84 2.88 11.15 5.19
N LEU A 85 2.50 10.38 4.17
CA LEU A 85 3.43 9.47 3.50
C LEU A 85 4.52 10.24 2.76
N SER A 86 4.19 11.38 2.14
CA SER A 86 5.13 12.19 1.35
C SER A 86 6.26 12.82 2.18
N LYS A 87 6.08 12.95 3.51
CA LYS A 87 7.09 13.48 4.43
C LYS A 87 8.17 12.44 4.80
N ILE A 88 7.96 11.17 4.48
CA ILE A 88 8.88 10.10 4.84
C ILE A 88 9.98 10.01 3.79
N ASP A 89 11.20 10.31 4.21
CA ASP A 89 12.40 10.12 3.39
C ASP A 89 13.03 8.76 3.70
N SER A 90 12.83 7.80 2.80
CA SER A 90 13.37 6.45 2.95
C SER A 90 14.87 6.32 2.67
N SER A 91 15.53 7.42 2.26
CA SER A 91 16.99 7.50 2.09
C SER A 91 17.71 7.96 3.36
N LYS A 92 16.98 8.44 4.37
CA LYS A 92 17.50 8.91 5.66
C LYS A 92 17.01 8.02 6.81
N ASN A 93 17.42 8.36 8.03
CA ASN A 93 17.08 7.61 9.23
C ASN A 93 15.55 7.47 9.38
N MET A 94 15.03 6.27 9.12
CA MET A 94 13.60 6.01 8.98
C MET A 94 12.85 5.91 10.30
N MET A 95 13.55 5.90 11.45
CA MET A 95 12.94 5.86 12.79
C MET A 95 12.71 7.28 13.33
N ASN A 96 12.06 8.14 12.54
CA ASN A 96 11.66 9.48 12.97
C ASN A 96 10.19 9.49 13.45
N ASP A 97 9.80 10.55 14.15
CA ASP A 97 8.42 10.70 14.65
C ASP A 97 7.37 10.62 13.52
N ASP A 98 7.72 11.04 12.32
CA ASP A 98 6.84 11.01 11.15
C ASP A 98 6.55 9.58 10.67
N PHE A 99 7.55 8.69 10.70
CA PHE A 99 7.37 7.28 10.40
C PHE A 99 6.47 6.60 11.43
N GLN A 100 6.69 6.85 12.73
CA GLN A 100 5.85 6.28 13.79
C GLN A 100 4.40 6.74 13.66
N LYS A 101 4.18 8.04 13.38
CA LYS A 101 2.84 8.58 13.11
C LYS A 101 2.20 7.91 11.90
N ALA A 102 2.93 7.79 10.79
CA ALA A 102 2.41 7.16 9.57
C ALA A 102 2.10 5.68 9.76
N PHE A 103 2.92 4.96 10.54
CA PHE A 103 2.71 3.55 10.85
C PHE A 103 1.47 3.35 11.73
N ALA A 104 1.33 4.13 12.81
CA ALA A 104 0.20 4.03 13.74
C ALA A 104 -1.14 4.53 13.16
N MET A 105 -1.10 5.34 12.10
CA MET A 105 -2.28 5.92 11.46
C MET A 105 -3.19 4.85 10.84
N LYS A 106 -4.39 4.68 11.40
CA LYS A 106 -5.41 3.76 10.86
C LYS A 106 -6.25 4.38 9.76
N GLU A 107 -6.57 5.67 9.92
CA GLU A 107 -7.37 6.44 8.97
C GLU A 107 -6.49 7.49 8.29
N PHE A 108 -6.56 7.55 6.97
CA PHE A 108 -5.76 8.47 6.18
C PHE A 108 -6.46 8.81 4.87
N THR A 109 -6.28 10.03 4.39
CA THR A 109 -6.83 10.50 3.12
C THR A 109 -5.97 10.00 1.97
N VAL A 110 -6.60 9.59 0.86
CA VAL A 110 -5.90 9.22 -0.37
C VAL A 110 -6.38 10.09 -1.52
N ASP A 111 -5.44 10.66 -2.27
CA ASP A 111 -5.71 11.39 -3.52
C ASP A 111 -5.53 10.41 -4.69
N LEU A 112 -6.52 9.53 -4.85
CA LEU A 112 -6.52 8.52 -5.92
C LEU A 112 -6.96 9.16 -7.24
N LYS A 113 -6.01 9.78 -7.94
CA LYS A 113 -6.23 10.22 -9.31
C LYS A 113 -6.21 9.02 -10.25
N PRO A 114 -7.24 8.83 -11.10
CA PRO A 114 -7.22 7.76 -12.08
C PRO A 114 -6.09 7.99 -13.09
N GLU A 115 -5.12 7.09 -13.11
CA GLU A 115 -4.12 7.04 -14.18
C GLU A 115 -4.71 6.25 -15.35
N ILE A 116 -5.11 6.95 -16.43
CA ILE A 116 -5.69 6.30 -17.62
C ILE A 116 -4.55 5.66 -18.42
N ILE A 117 -4.32 4.36 -18.20
CA ILE A 117 -3.24 3.61 -18.87
C ILE A 117 -3.57 3.34 -20.36
N TYR A 118 -4.85 3.29 -20.72
CA TYR A 118 -5.30 3.07 -22.10
C TYR A 118 -6.29 4.15 -22.53
N GLN A 119 -5.84 5.08 -23.38
CA GLN A 119 -6.75 5.90 -24.16
C GLN A 119 -7.31 5.06 -25.30
N ARG A 120 -8.65 4.98 -25.37
CA ARG A 120 -9.33 4.39 -26.54
C ARG A 120 -8.99 5.27 -27.74
N LYS A 121 -8.13 4.80 -28.64
CA LYS A 121 -7.93 5.46 -29.95
C LYS A 121 -9.24 5.29 -30.71
N GLU A 122 -10.04 6.35 -30.82
CA GLU A 122 -11.11 6.38 -31.81
C GLU A 122 -10.45 6.24 -33.19
N LYS A 123 -10.89 5.25 -33.95
CA LYS A 123 -10.53 5.17 -35.37
C LYS A 123 -11.23 6.33 -36.04
N THR A 124 -10.47 7.35 -36.42
CA THR A 124 -10.93 8.34 -37.39
C THR A 124 -11.09 7.59 -38.71
N GLU A 125 -12.34 7.32 -39.09
CA GLU A 125 -12.70 6.92 -40.46
C GLU A 125 -12.67 8.13 -41.40
#